data_AF-A0A5M3W3T7-F1
#
_entry.id   AF-A0A5M3W3T7-F1
#
_cell.length_a   1.000
_cell.length_b   1.000
_cell.length_c   1.000
_cell.angle_alpha   90.00
_cell.angle_beta   90.00
_cell.angle_gamma   90.00
#
_symmetry.space_group_name_H-M   'P 1'
#
loop_
_entity.id
_entity.type
_entity.pdbx_description
1 polymer ?
#
loop_
_entity_poly.entity_id
_entity_poly.type
_entity_poly.pdbx_seq_one_letter_code
_entity_poly.pdbx_strand_id
1 'polypeptide(L)' 'MPLAVALFTVQDIALRRDEEKVNNVVRWSDFDRGGHFAAMEAPDLLLGDIREFFAAFR' A
#
# COMPACT_ATOMS: atom_id res chain seq x y z
N MET A 1 4.41 10.01 -11.93
CA MET A 1 3.09 9.31 -11.93
C MET A 1 2.70 9.04 -10.49
N PRO A 2 1.42 9.10 -10.10
CA PRO A 2 0.99 8.75 -8.74
C PRO A 2 1.28 7.28 -8.41
N LEU A 3 1.83 7.02 -7.21
CA LEU A 3 2.10 5.68 -6.68
C LEU A 3 1.38 5.50 -5.33
N ALA A 4 0.82 4.31 -5.10
CA ALA A 4 0.33 3.88 -3.79
C ALA A 4 1.11 2.65 -3.32
N VAL A 5 1.33 2.55 -2.01
CA VAL A 5 1.99 1.42 -1.35
C VAL A 5 1.08 0.85 -0.27
N ALA A 6 0.85 -0.46 -0.30
CA ALA A 6 0.13 -1.20 0.72
C ALA A 6 1.09 -2.20 1.40
N LEU A 7 1.35 -1.99 2.69
CA LEU A 7 2.28 -2.78 3.49
C LEU A 7 1.51 -3.78 4.35
N PHE A 8 1.68 -5.08 4.08
CA PHE A 8 0.98 -6.18 4.77
C PHE A 8 1.85 -6.92 5.80
N THR A 9 2.99 -6.33 6.18
CA THR A 9 3.99 -6.91 7.08
C THR A 9 4.31 -5.95 8.22
N VAL A 10 5.31 -6.28 9.04
CA VAL A 10 5.86 -5.36 10.05
C VAL A 10 6.16 -4.01 9.41
N GLN A 11 5.70 -2.92 10.05
CA GLN A 11 5.89 -1.55 9.60
C GLN A 11 7.38 -1.25 9.37
N ASP A 12 7.75 -0.96 8.12
CA ASP A 12 9.12 -0.59 7.75
C ASP A 12 9.21 0.91 7.48
N ILE A 13 9.75 1.63 8.47
CA ILE A 13 9.93 3.08 8.43
C ILE A 13 11.00 3.49 7.40
N ALA A 14 12.02 2.64 7.19
CA ALA A 14 13.09 2.93 6.25
C ALA A 14 12.57 2.82 4.81
N LEU A 15 11.80 1.78 4.52
CA LEU A 15 11.16 1.59 3.22
C LEU A 15 10.32 2.79 2.84
N ARG A 16 9.44 3.26 3.74
CA ARG A 16 8.60 4.44 3.46
C ARG A 16 9.44 5.67 3.12
N ARG A 17 10.45 5.96 3.94
CA ARG A 17 11.32 7.12 3.74
C ARG A 17 12.04 7.06 2.39
N ASP A 18 12.49 5.89 1.97
CA ASP A 18 13.25 5.76 0.73
C ASP A 18 12.33 5.76 -0.50
N GLU A 19 11.16 5.12 -0.43
CA GLU A 19 10.13 5.18 -1.48
C GLU A 19 9.64 6.61 -1.72
N GLU A 20 9.34 7.37 -0.67
CA GLU A 20 8.89 8.77 -0.78
C GLU A 20 9.95 9.70 -1.40
N LYS A 21 11.24 9.34 -1.38
CA LYS A 21 12.30 10.14 -2.04
C LYS A 21 12.37 9.89 -3.54
N VAL A 22 12.10 8.66 -3.99
CA VAL A 22 12.33 8.24 -5.37
C VAL A 22 11.06 8.17 -6.19
N ASN A 23 9.90 8.08 -5.53
CA ASN A 23 8.58 7.96 -6.15
C ASN A 23 7.63 9.05 -5.66
N ASN A 24 6.64 9.40 -6.50
CA ASN A 24 5.53 10.25 -6.09
C ASN A 24 4.47 9.40 -5.36
N VAL A 25 4.81 8.98 -4.14
CA VAL A 25 3.93 8.23 -3.25
C VAL A 25 2.83 9.17 -2.75
N VAL A 26 1.59 8.92 -3.17
CA VAL A 26 0.41 9.73 -2.80
C VAL A 26 -0.45 9.04 -1.73
N ARG A 27 -0.19 7.76 -1.48
CA ARG A 27 -0.92 6.94 -0.51
C ARG A 27 0.00 5.86 0.05
N TRP A 28 -0.03 5.73 1.38
CA TRP A 28 0.66 4.66 2.12
C TRP A 28 -0.31 4.05 3.12
N SER A 29 -0.50 2.74 3.04
CA SER A 29 -1.42 1.99 3.90
C SER A 29 -0.67 0.89 4.62
N ASP A 30 -0.75 0.85 5.96
CA ASP A 30 -0.21 -0.22 6.77
C ASP A 30 -1.35 -1.13 7.25
N PHE A 31 -1.21 -2.43 7.03
CA PHE A 31 -2.19 -3.45 7.43
C PHE A 31 -1.56 -4.44 8.42
N ASP A 32 -2.32 -4.81 9.45
CA ASP A 32 -1.91 -5.74 10.52
C ASP A 32 -2.22 -7.21 10.19
N ARG A 33 -2.87 -7.47 9.05
CA ARG A 33 -3.24 -8.80 8.56
C ARG A 33 -2.85 -8.97 7.10
N GLY A 34 -2.11 -10.03 6.80
CA GLY A 34 -1.65 -10.40 5.47
C GLY A 34 -0.17 -10.77 5.48
N GLY A 35 0.42 -10.82 4.29
CA GLY A 35 1.81 -11.21 4.14
C GLY A 35 2.27 -11.08 2.68
N HIS A 36 3.25 -11.90 2.30
CA HIS A 36 3.80 -11.92 0.95
C HIS A 36 2.73 -12.19 -0.11
N PHE A 37 1.72 -13.00 0.23
CA PHE A 37 0.60 -13.33 -0.66
C PHE A 37 -0.65 -12.55 -0.27
N ALA A 38 -0.55 -11.22 -0.14
CA ALA A 38 -1.65 -10.34 0.30
C ALA A 38 -2.98 -10.58 -0.44
N ALA A 39 -2.95 -10.88 -1.74
CA ALA A 39 -4.14 -11.19 -2.53
C ALA A 39 -4.86 -12.48 -2.07
N MET A 40 -4.16 -13.42 -1.45
CA MET A 40 -4.72 -14.66 -0.89
C MET A 40 -4.99 -14.54 0.61
N GLU A 41 -4.10 -13.86 1.34
CA GLU A 41 -4.13 -13.78 2.81
C GLU A 41 -5.10 -12.69 3.33
N ALA A 42 -5.23 -11.58 2.60
CA ALA A 42 -6.09 -10.46 2.95
C ALA A 42 -6.71 -9.80 1.69
N PRO A 43 -7.46 -10.56 0.88
CA PRO A 43 -8.02 -10.09 -0.39
C PRO A 43 -8.91 -8.85 -0.23
N ASP A 44 -9.64 -8.77 0.88
CA ASP A 44 -10.54 -7.66 1.19
C ASP A 44 -9.80 -6.35 1.43
N LEU A 45 -8.69 -6.40 2.16
CA LEU A 45 -7.85 -5.24 2.44
C LEU A 45 -7.13 -4.75 1.18
N LEU A 46 -6.55 -5.68 0.41
CA LEU A 46 -5.89 -5.33 -0.85
C LEU A 46 -6.87 -4.72 -1.86
N LEU A 47 -8.04 -5.32 -2.02
CA LEU A 47 -9.05 -4.81 -2.93
C LEU A 47 -9.58 -3.43 -2.48
N GLY A 48 -9.77 -3.23 -1.18
CA GLY A 48 -10.14 -1.94 -0.61
C GLY A 48 -9.13 -0.85 -0.96
N ASP A 49 -7.85 -1.11 -0.74
CA ASP A 49 -6.78 -0.15 -0.99
C ASP A 49 -6.69 0.25 -2.47
N ILE A 50 -6.78 -0.73 -3.38
CA ILE A 50 -6.81 -0.50 -4.82
C ILE A 50 -8.00 0.38 -5.20
N ARG A 51 -9.19 0.07 -4.69
CA ARG A 51 -10.41 0.84 -4.99
C ARG A 51 -10.30 2.28 -4.50
N GLU A 52 -9.79 2.49 -3.29
CA GLU A 52 -9.60 3.83 -2.73
C GLU A 52 -8.57 4.64 -3.52
N PHE A 53 -7.47 4.01 -3.95
CA PHE A 53 -6.48 4.67 -4.81
C PHE A 53 -7.12 5.20 -6.08
N PHE A 54 -7.81 4.35 -6.85
CA PHE A 54 -8.42 4.77 -8.12
C PHE A 54 -9.62 5.71 -7.93
N ALA A 55 -10.35 5.61 -6.82
CA ALA A 55 -11.44 6.53 -6.50
C ALA A 55 -10.96 7.98 -6.33
N ALA A 56 -9.73 8.19 -5.87
CA ALA A 56 -9.13 9.53 -5.72
C ALA A 56 -8.74 10.20 -7.05
N PHE A 57 -8.69 9.44 -8.16
CA PHE A 57 -8.31 9.93 -9.49
C PHE A 57 -9.46 9.90 -10.50
N ARG A 58 -10.70 9.67 -10.02
CA ARG A 58 -11.90 9.69 -10.84
C ARG A 58 -12.47 11.09 -10.98
#